data_AF-A0A7X9E9T8-F1
#
_entry.id   AF-A0A7X9E9T8-F1
#
_cell.length_a   1.000
_cell.length_b   1.000
_cell.length_c   1.000
_cell.angle_alpha   90.00
_cell.angle_beta   90.00
_cell.angle_gamma   90.00
#
_symmetry.space_group_name_H-M   'P 1'
#
loop_
_entity.id
_entity.type
_entity.pdbx_description
1 polymer ?
#
loop_
_entity_poly.entity_id
_entity_poly.type
_entity_poly.pdbx_seq_one_letter_code
_entity_poly.pdbx_strand_id
1 'polypeptide(L)'
;NEVVDLEDISGAISITDLTFNDFKIELMEYMKTKRKALDEAPNGMYAVTKIDESISDIVKPGVIFTLRQVKGKEQSKEQNPLFPYYMVYITDDGEVQLSFLHAKKILDYYKKLCSGKDEVLKELVEEFNKETNDGRKMEHYSDLLEASIENLIGKKQDIGVASLFSKGGTTMQKSLFDGIEDFELITFLVLKS
;
A
#
# COMPACT_ATOMS: atom_id res chain seq x y z
N ASN A 1 11.12 -17.87 19.23
CA ASN A 1 9.71 -18.31 19.25
C ASN A 1 8.89 -17.26 19.95
N GLU A 2 8.41 -16.28 19.19
CA GLU A 2 7.22 -15.53 19.56
C GLU A 2 6.22 -15.81 18.45
N VAL A 3 5.24 -16.63 18.78
CA VAL A 3 4.03 -16.77 17.99
C VAL A 3 3.19 -15.58 18.44
N VAL A 4 3.03 -14.59 17.57
CA VAL A 4 2.15 -13.46 17.86
C VAL A 4 0.72 -13.97 17.82
N ASP A 5 0.15 -14.23 18.99
CA ASP A 5 -1.25 -14.64 19.13
C ASP A 5 -2.15 -13.48 18.73
N LEU A 6 -3.12 -13.76 17.87
CA LEU A 6 -4.11 -12.79 17.36
C LEU A 6 -4.92 -12.11 18.49
N GLU A 7 -4.94 -12.70 19.69
CA GLU A 7 -5.59 -12.15 20.86
C GLU A 7 -4.87 -10.92 21.43
N ASP A 8 -3.53 -10.82 21.34
CA ASP A 8 -2.78 -9.65 21.81
C ASP A 8 -2.91 -8.43 20.89
N ILE A 9 -3.28 -8.65 19.62
CA ILE A 9 -3.55 -7.58 18.64
C ILE A 9 -5.00 -7.05 18.76
N SER A 10 -5.88 -7.81 19.41
CA SER A 10 -7.32 -7.50 19.49
C SER A 10 -7.69 -6.40 20.49
N GLY A 11 -6.74 -5.97 21.35
CA GLY A 11 -7.02 -5.10 22.49
C GLY A 11 -7.37 -3.63 22.19
N ALA A 12 -7.25 -3.16 20.94
CA ALA A 12 -7.37 -1.73 20.62
C ALA A 12 -8.22 -1.37 19.39
N ILE A 13 -8.82 -2.34 18.68
CA ILE A 13 -9.63 -2.05 17.48
C ILE A 13 -11.11 -2.03 17.88
N SER A 14 -11.70 -0.83 18.00
CA SER A 14 -13.14 -0.71 18.25
C SER A 14 -13.94 -1.21 17.05
N ILE A 15 -15.07 -1.87 17.30
CA ILE A 15 -16.04 -2.29 16.28
C ILE A 15 -16.48 -1.12 15.36
N THR A 16 -16.44 0.12 15.87
CA THR A 16 -16.72 1.34 15.09
C THR A 16 -15.61 1.70 14.10
N ASP A 17 -14.34 1.41 14.42
CA ASP A 17 -13.17 1.65 13.56
C ASP A 17 -13.09 0.66 12.38
N LEU A 18 -13.97 -0.33 12.34
CA LEU A 18 -14.04 -1.33 11.27
C LEU A 18 -15.12 -1.02 10.22
N THR A 19 -15.92 0.04 10.38
CA THR A 19 -16.99 0.33 9.43
C THR A 19 -16.47 1.14 8.24
N PHE A 20 -16.27 0.49 7.10
CA PHE A 20 -15.89 1.13 5.82
C PHE A 20 -17.10 1.80 5.10
N ASN A 21 -18.15 2.15 5.83
CA ASN A 21 -19.43 2.55 5.23
C ASN A 21 -19.33 3.88 4.48
N ASP A 22 -18.59 4.83 5.03
CA ASP A 22 -18.30 6.11 4.38
C ASP A 22 -17.52 5.90 3.06
N PHE A 23 -16.46 5.10 3.08
CA PHE A 23 -15.69 4.75 1.88
C PHE A 23 -16.54 4.04 0.83
N LYS A 24 -17.43 3.12 1.25
CA LYS A 24 -18.36 2.45 0.32
C LYS A 24 -19.32 3.44 -0.32
N ILE A 25 -19.88 4.37 0.44
CA ILE A 25 -20.80 5.39 -0.08
C ILE A 25 -20.07 6.30 -1.07
N GLU A 26 -18.89 6.78 -0.74
CA GLU A 26 -18.07 7.63 -1.61
C GLU A 26 -17.68 6.92 -2.90
N LEU A 27 -17.26 5.65 -2.81
CA LEU A 27 -16.95 4.83 -3.98
C LEU A 27 -18.19 4.61 -4.86
N MET A 28 -19.35 4.28 -4.27
CA MET A 28 -20.60 4.11 -5.01
C MET A 28 -20.99 5.39 -5.76
N GLU A 29 -20.79 6.56 -5.16
CA GLU A 29 -21.05 7.84 -5.81
C GLU A 29 -20.08 8.08 -6.97
N TYR A 30 -18.77 7.88 -6.74
CA TYR A 30 -17.75 8.04 -7.78
C TYR A 30 -18.00 7.10 -8.98
N MET A 31 -18.39 5.85 -8.72
CA MET A 31 -18.69 4.87 -9.77
C MET A 31 -19.85 5.28 -10.68
N LYS A 32 -20.81 6.12 -10.25
CA LYS A 32 -21.92 6.57 -11.10
C LYS A 32 -21.44 7.30 -12.35
N THR A 33 -20.34 8.04 -12.25
CA THR A 33 -19.80 8.87 -13.34
C THR A 33 -18.46 8.36 -13.88
N LYS A 34 -17.74 7.53 -13.13
CA LYS A 34 -16.36 7.12 -13.44
C LYS A 34 -16.11 5.61 -13.47
N ARG A 35 -17.15 4.76 -13.50
CA ARG A 35 -17.00 3.28 -13.51
C ARG A 35 -16.01 2.77 -14.57
N LYS A 36 -16.14 3.22 -15.82
CA LYS A 36 -15.26 2.77 -16.91
C LYS A 36 -13.77 3.04 -16.61
N ALA A 37 -13.46 4.20 -16.04
CA ALA A 37 -12.09 4.56 -15.70
C ALA A 37 -11.51 3.67 -14.58
N LEU A 38 -12.35 3.23 -13.64
CA LEU A 38 -11.95 2.28 -12.61
C LEU A 38 -11.74 0.87 -13.18
N ASP A 39 -12.64 0.40 -14.04
CA ASP A 39 -12.55 -0.94 -14.64
C ASP A 39 -11.33 -1.09 -15.57
N GLU A 40 -10.91 0.01 -16.21
CA GLU A 40 -9.76 0.05 -17.13
C GLU A 40 -8.45 0.51 -16.45
N ALA A 41 -8.47 0.80 -15.14
CA ALA A 41 -7.29 1.25 -14.42
C ALA A 41 -6.21 0.14 -14.37
N PRO A 42 -4.95 0.44 -14.76
CA PRO A 42 -3.88 -0.55 -14.68
C PRO A 42 -3.50 -0.84 -13.23
N ASN A 43 -3.07 -2.08 -12.96
CA ASN A 43 -2.37 -2.40 -11.71
C ASN A 43 -0.97 -1.75 -11.71
N GLY A 44 -0.42 -1.52 -10.51
CA GLY A 44 0.86 -0.85 -10.32
C GLY A 44 0.80 0.66 -10.55
N MET A 45 -0.39 1.27 -10.52
CA MET A 45 -0.52 2.73 -10.53
C MET A 45 0.13 3.34 -9.30
N TYR A 46 0.77 4.47 -9.50
CA TYR A 46 1.32 5.24 -8.42
C TYR A 46 0.95 6.71 -8.48
N ALA A 47 0.98 7.33 -7.32
CA ALA A 47 0.83 8.77 -7.16
C ALA A 47 1.85 9.26 -6.14
N VAL A 48 2.14 10.56 -6.20
CA VAL A 48 2.96 11.26 -5.23
C VAL A 48 2.09 12.35 -4.62
N THR A 49 2.07 12.44 -3.30
CA THR A 49 1.33 13.48 -2.58
C THR A 49 2.21 14.16 -1.55
N LYS A 50 1.82 15.38 -1.20
CA LYS A 50 2.43 16.15 -0.12
C LYS A 50 1.70 15.87 1.18
N ILE A 51 2.44 15.63 2.25
CA ILE A 51 1.90 15.51 3.60
C ILE A 51 1.29 16.85 3.99
N ASP A 52 0.01 16.82 4.35
CA ASP A 52 -0.69 18.01 4.83
C ASP A 52 -0.11 18.45 6.17
N GLU A 53 0.19 19.73 6.31
CA GLU A 53 0.80 20.30 7.52
C GLU A 53 0.03 19.91 8.79
N SER A 54 -1.30 19.79 8.71
CA SER A 54 -2.16 19.44 9.85
C SER A 54 -1.96 18.02 10.39
N ILE A 55 -1.23 17.16 9.68
CA ILE A 55 -0.93 15.78 10.09
C ILE A 55 0.56 15.46 10.03
N SER A 56 1.42 16.46 9.83
CA SER A 56 2.88 16.29 9.70
C SER A 56 3.56 15.72 10.95
N ASP A 57 2.95 15.91 12.13
CA ASP A 57 3.41 15.30 13.39
C ASP A 57 3.08 13.80 13.51
N ILE A 58 2.14 13.31 12.67
CA ILE A 58 1.57 11.96 12.74
C ILE A 58 2.01 11.11 11.54
N VAL A 59 2.09 11.73 10.37
CA VAL A 59 2.44 11.09 9.10
C VAL A 59 3.78 11.60 8.64
N LYS A 60 4.74 10.68 8.50
CA LYS A 60 6.10 10.93 8.02
C LYS A 60 6.23 10.56 6.52
N PRO A 61 7.26 11.07 5.84
CA PRO A 61 7.61 10.62 4.49
C PRO A 61 7.79 9.10 4.40
N GLY A 62 7.36 8.54 3.28
CA GLY A 62 7.30 7.09 3.07
C GLY A 62 6.33 6.69 1.98
N VAL A 63 5.80 5.47 2.05
CA VAL A 63 4.89 4.92 1.04
C VAL A 63 3.75 4.15 1.68
N ILE A 64 2.56 4.28 1.08
CA ILE A 64 1.46 3.38 1.32
C ILE A 64 1.35 2.40 0.15
N PHE A 65 1.52 1.11 0.42
CA PHE A 65 1.35 0.02 -0.54
C PHE A 65 -0.03 -0.61 -0.41
N THR A 66 -0.68 -0.86 -1.55
CA THR A 66 -1.84 -1.75 -1.64
C THR A 66 -1.45 -2.99 -2.43
N LEU A 67 -1.56 -4.13 -1.77
CA LEU A 67 -1.16 -5.44 -2.28
C LEU A 67 -2.38 -6.35 -2.38
N ARG A 68 -2.41 -7.22 -3.38
CA ARG A 68 -3.40 -8.30 -3.49
C ARG A 68 -2.70 -9.63 -3.29
N GLN A 69 -3.19 -10.43 -2.37
CA GLN A 69 -2.74 -11.81 -2.24
C GLN A 69 -3.30 -12.64 -3.40
N VAL A 70 -2.42 -13.27 -4.18
CA VAL A 70 -2.74 -14.13 -5.33
C VAL A 70 -2.53 -15.62 -5.05
N LYS A 71 -1.76 -15.95 -4.01
CA LYS A 71 -1.52 -17.32 -3.54
C LYS A 71 -1.41 -17.33 -2.01
N GLY A 72 -1.52 -18.51 -1.38
CA GLY A 72 -1.46 -18.68 0.07
C GLY A 72 -2.82 -18.98 0.69
N LYS A 73 -2.88 -19.01 2.02
CA LYS A 73 -4.11 -19.38 2.73
C LYS A 73 -5.10 -18.22 2.73
N GLU A 74 -6.36 -18.55 2.52
CA GLU A 74 -7.45 -17.60 2.73
C GLU A 74 -7.51 -17.14 4.19
N GLN A 75 -7.81 -15.86 4.39
CA GLN A 75 -8.09 -15.30 5.70
C GLN A 75 -9.59 -15.03 5.84
N SER A 76 -10.09 -15.10 7.08
CA SER A 76 -11.48 -14.72 7.33
C SER A 76 -11.63 -13.19 7.22
N LYS A 77 -12.85 -12.73 6.90
CA LYS A 77 -13.17 -11.30 6.92
C LYS A 77 -13.05 -10.66 8.31
N GLU A 78 -13.08 -11.48 9.36
CA GLU A 78 -12.83 -11.04 10.74
C GLU A 78 -11.35 -10.72 10.96
N GLN A 79 -10.44 -11.39 10.25
CA GLN A 79 -8.99 -11.16 10.31
C GLN A 79 -8.54 -10.03 9.37
N ASN A 80 -9.07 -10.00 8.15
CA ASN A 80 -8.81 -8.93 7.19
C ASN A 80 -10.11 -8.54 6.47
N PRO A 81 -10.72 -7.40 6.83
CA PRO A 81 -11.95 -6.92 6.21
C PRO A 81 -11.83 -6.61 4.71
N LEU A 82 -10.61 -6.37 4.21
CA LEU A 82 -10.31 -6.06 2.82
C LEU A 82 -9.80 -7.27 2.03
N PHE A 83 -9.76 -8.48 2.60
CA PHE A 83 -9.27 -9.68 1.91
C PHE A 83 -9.90 -9.82 0.51
N PRO A 84 -9.11 -10.08 -0.56
CA PRO A 84 -7.68 -10.47 -0.56
C PRO A 84 -6.67 -9.30 -0.60
N TYR A 85 -7.09 -8.08 -0.27
CA TYR A 85 -6.22 -6.91 -0.30
C TYR A 85 -5.60 -6.60 1.06
N TYR A 86 -4.35 -6.15 1.03
CA TYR A 86 -3.54 -5.76 2.18
C TYR A 86 -3.03 -4.35 1.94
N MET A 87 -3.11 -3.51 2.97
CA MET A 87 -2.56 -2.16 2.93
C MET A 87 -1.49 -2.01 3.99
N VAL A 88 -0.36 -1.39 3.62
CA VAL A 88 0.77 -1.16 4.54
C VAL A 88 1.26 0.26 4.34
N TYR A 89 1.43 1.00 5.43
CA TYR A 89 2.15 2.27 5.46
C TYR A 89 3.50 2.05 6.11
N ILE A 90 4.55 2.34 5.35
CA ILE A 90 5.95 2.23 5.74
C ILE A 90 6.66 3.57 5.52
N THR A 91 7.50 3.98 6.45
CA THR A 91 8.26 5.23 6.35
C THR A 91 9.54 5.06 5.53
N ASP A 92 10.13 6.16 5.07
CA ASP A 92 11.36 6.11 4.26
C ASP A 92 12.57 5.49 4.99
N ASP A 93 12.52 5.36 6.31
CA ASP A 93 13.52 4.65 7.13
C ASP A 93 13.27 3.13 7.24
N GLY A 94 12.22 2.60 6.59
CA GLY A 94 11.87 1.18 6.60
C GLY A 94 11.00 0.74 7.79
N GLU A 95 10.47 1.67 8.60
CA GLU A 95 9.60 1.34 9.74
C GLU A 95 8.13 1.20 9.29
N VAL A 96 7.53 0.02 9.50
CA VAL A 96 6.10 -0.20 9.23
C VAL A 96 5.27 0.45 10.32
N GLN A 97 4.61 1.56 9.99
CA GLN A 97 3.79 2.34 10.92
C GLN A 97 2.37 1.77 11.04
N LEU A 98 1.79 1.32 9.92
CA LEU A 98 0.45 0.73 9.89
C LEU A 98 0.43 -0.48 8.94
N SER A 99 -0.17 -1.57 9.37
CA SER A 99 -0.39 -2.78 8.56
C SER A 99 -1.88 -2.95 8.21
N PHE A 100 -2.21 -4.05 7.55
CA PHE A 100 -3.58 -4.38 7.13
C PHE A 100 -4.60 -4.43 8.28
N LEU A 101 -4.11 -4.64 9.52
CA LEU A 101 -4.89 -4.56 10.75
C LEU A 101 -5.51 -3.17 10.98
N HIS A 102 -4.90 -2.14 10.39
CA HIS A 102 -5.28 -0.73 10.50
C HIS A 102 -5.83 -0.17 9.17
N ALA A 103 -6.38 -1.03 8.30
CA ALA A 103 -6.80 -0.67 6.94
C ALA A 103 -7.68 0.59 6.87
N LYS A 104 -8.64 0.77 7.80
CA LYS A 104 -9.47 1.99 7.81
C LYS A 104 -8.64 3.25 8.05
N LYS A 105 -7.72 3.23 9.02
CA LYS A 105 -6.85 4.37 9.32
C LYS A 105 -5.95 4.72 8.13
N ILE A 106 -5.47 3.72 7.40
CA ILE A 106 -4.72 3.94 6.15
C ILE A 106 -5.61 4.61 5.09
N LEU A 107 -6.86 4.18 4.93
CA LEU A 107 -7.81 4.82 4.02
C LEU A 107 -8.15 6.26 4.45
N ASP A 108 -8.22 6.53 5.75
CA ASP A 108 -8.41 7.88 6.29
C ASP A 108 -7.23 8.80 5.91
N TYR A 109 -5.99 8.29 5.94
CA TYR A 109 -4.82 9.02 5.42
C TYR A 109 -4.90 9.27 3.92
N TYR A 110 -5.25 8.26 3.11
CA TYR A 110 -5.51 8.43 1.69
C TYR A 110 -6.51 9.57 1.42
N LYS A 111 -7.63 9.56 2.13
CA LYS A 111 -8.68 10.56 1.99
C LYS A 111 -8.18 11.96 2.34
N LYS A 112 -7.48 12.12 3.48
CA LYS A 112 -6.92 13.41 3.91
C LYS A 112 -5.88 13.95 2.93
N LEU A 113 -5.06 13.08 2.35
CA LEU A 113 -3.95 13.48 1.47
C LEU A 113 -4.36 13.69 0.01
N CYS A 114 -5.40 12.99 -0.47
CA CYS A 114 -5.73 12.94 -1.91
C CYS A 114 -7.11 13.51 -2.26
N SER A 115 -8.07 13.54 -1.32
CA SER A 115 -9.43 13.97 -1.65
C SER A 115 -9.46 15.46 -2.02
N GLY A 116 -10.15 15.79 -3.11
CA GLY A 116 -10.23 17.15 -3.65
C GLY A 116 -8.94 17.64 -4.33
N LYS A 117 -7.95 16.77 -4.55
CA LYS A 117 -6.72 17.08 -5.32
C LYS A 117 -6.88 16.52 -6.73
N ASP A 118 -7.29 17.37 -7.66
CA ASP A 118 -7.56 17.01 -9.07
C ASP A 118 -6.48 17.50 -10.05
N GLU A 119 -5.48 18.24 -9.55
CA GLU A 119 -4.34 18.74 -10.33
C GLU A 119 -3.04 17.99 -10.02
N VAL A 120 -2.15 17.93 -11.01
CA VAL A 120 -0.82 17.33 -10.88
C VAL A 120 0.09 18.27 -10.09
N LEU A 121 0.66 17.77 -9.00
CA LEU A 121 1.69 18.46 -8.20
C LEU A 121 3.05 18.37 -8.92
N LYS A 122 3.28 19.25 -9.90
CA LYS A 122 4.45 19.19 -10.81
C LYS A 122 5.79 19.13 -10.07
N GLU A 123 5.97 19.96 -9.05
CA GLU A 123 7.21 20.03 -8.27
C GLU A 123 7.53 18.68 -7.59
N LEU A 124 6.53 18.04 -7.00
CA LEU A 124 6.68 16.72 -6.37
C LEU A 124 6.96 15.61 -7.40
N VAL A 125 6.34 15.69 -8.58
CA VAL A 125 6.59 14.74 -9.67
C VAL A 125 8.02 14.87 -10.19
N GLU A 126 8.52 16.10 -10.34
CA GLU A 126 9.91 16.36 -10.76
C GLU A 126 10.91 15.86 -9.72
N GLU A 127 10.65 16.09 -8.43
CA GLU A 127 11.45 15.54 -7.34
C GLU A 127 11.51 14.01 -7.39
N PHE A 128 10.35 13.36 -7.45
CA PHE A 128 10.25 11.90 -7.53
C PHE A 128 10.96 11.34 -8.77
N ASN A 129 10.78 11.96 -9.94
CA ASN A 129 11.43 11.50 -11.17
C ASN A 129 12.94 11.68 -11.13
N LYS A 130 13.44 12.73 -10.47
CA LYS A 130 14.88 12.95 -10.29
C LYS A 130 15.49 11.88 -9.39
N GLU A 131 14.83 11.55 -8.28
CA GLU A 131 15.27 10.47 -7.37
C GLU A 131 15.26 9.11 -8.06
N THR A 132 14.18 8.82 -8.78
CA THR A 132 13.95 7.50 -9.36
C THR A 132 14.45 7.35 -10.78
N ASN A 133 15.08 8.38 -11.36
CA ASN A 133 15.45 8.42 -12.77
C ASN A 133 14.27 8.02 -13.68
N ASP A 134 13.14 8.71 -13.56
CA ASP A 134 11.87 8.45 -14.24
C ASP A 134 11.32 7.02 -13.99
N GLY A 135 11.48 6.53 -12.76
CA GLY A 135 11.08 5.19 -12.32
C GLY A 135 12.02 4.07 -12.78
N ARG A 136 13.24 4.37 -13.26
CA ARG A 136 14.24 3.36 -13.65
C ARG A 136 15.10 2.88 -12.47
N LYS A 137 15.18 3.67 -11.41
CA LYS A 137 15.91 3.43 -10.17
C LYS A 137 14.93 3.45 -9.01
N MET A 138 14.33 2.31 -8.74
CA MET A 138 13.29 2.14 -7.73
C MET A 138 13.80 1.38 -6.51
N GLU A 139 15.11 1.26 -6.32
CA GLU A 139 15.73 0.42 -5.30
C GLU A 139 15.20 0.77 -3.90
N HIS A 140 15.19 2.05 -3.52
CA HIS A 140 14.61 2.52 -2.26
C HIS A 140 13.17 2.02 -2.03
N TYR A 141 12.29 2.24 -3.00
CA TYR A 141 10.89 1.83 -2.90
C TYR A 141 10.69 0.31 -3.00
N SER A 142 11.63 -0.37 -3.65
CA SER A 142 11.66 -1.83 -3.71
C SER A 142 11.98 -2.37 -2.32
N ASP A 143 13.01 -1.87 -1.66
CA ASP A 143 13.41 -2.30 -0.31
C ASP A 143 12.28 -2.05 0.70
N LEU A 144 11.55 -0.92 0.58
CA LEU A 144 10.36 -0.66 1.39
C LEU A 144 9.20 -1.64 1.12
N LEU A 145 9.02 -2.04 -0.15
CA LEU A 145 8.01 -3.05 -0.50
C LEU A 145 8.38 -4.43 0.07
N GLU A 146 9.65 -4.80 0.01
CA GLU A 146 10.17 -6.04 0.61
C GLU A 146 9.88 -6.10 2.10
N ALA A 147 10.31 -5.07 2.84
CA ALA A 147 10.06 -4.95 4.28
C ALA A 147 8.56 -4.97 4.62
N SER A 148 7.72 -4.39 3.77
CA SER A 148 6.27 -4.43 3.93
C SER A 148 5.72 -5.85 3.78
N ILE A 149 6.18 -6.61 2.78
CA ILE A 149 5.74 -8.00 2.56
C ILE A 149 6.25 -8.93 3.65
N GLU A 150 7.50 -8.77 4.10
CA GLU A 150 8.04 -9.50 5.25
C GLU A 150 7.19 -9.29 6.51
N ASN A 151 6.77 -8.04 6.76
CA ASN A 151 5.88 -7.70 7.87
C ASN A 151 4.51 -8.41 7.76
N LEU A 152 3.94 -8.49 6.55
CA LEU A 152 2.67 -9.18 6.32
C LEU A 152 2.75 -10.69 6.54
N ILE A 153 3.84 -11.33 6.12
CA ILE A 153 4.04 -12.78 6.21
C ILE A 153 4.51 -13.19 7.62
N GLY A 154 5.05 -12.25 8.40
CA GLY A 154 5.62 -12.52 9.72
C GLY A 154 6.94 -13.29 9.65
N LYS A 155 7.68 -13.18 8.54
CA LYS A 155 8.97 -13.83 8.32
C LYS A 155 10.01 -12.80 7.89
N LYS A 156 11.20 -12.86 8.51
CA LYS A 156 12.44 -12.31 7.95
C LYS A 156 12.99 -13.34 6.97
N GLN A 157 12.84 -13.10 5.68
CA GLN A 157 13.39 -13.99 4.65
C GLN A 157 13.91 -13.05 3.57
N ASP A 158 15.20 -13.11 3.21
CA ASP A 158 15.76 -12.24 2.18
C ASP A 158 14.97 -12.40 0.86
N ILE A 159 14.17 -11.41 0.44
CA ILE A 159 13.33 -11.47 -0.77
C ILE A 159 13.70 -10.38 -1.79
N GLY A 160 14.55 -10.73 -2.76
CA GLY A 160 14.88 -9.84 -3.88
C GLY A 160 13.66 -9.37 -4.69
N VAL A 161 13.30 -8.09 -4.53
CA VAL A 161 12.11 -7.39 -5.08
C VAL A 161 12.27 -6.81 -6.49
N ALA A 162 13.47 -6.87 -7.07
CA ALA A 162 13.81 -6.16 -8.31
C ALA A 162 12.94 -6.52 -9.54
N SER A 163 12.18 -7.63 -9.51
CA SER A 163 11.31 -8.05 -10.62
C SER A 163 9.93 -7.36 -10.65
N LEU A 164 9.50 -6.69 -9.58
CA LEU A 164 8.14 -6.08 -9.51
C LEU A 164 8.07 -4.67 -10.10
N PHE A 165 9.20 -3.98 -10.21
CA PHE A 165 9.28 -2.61 -10.71
C PHE A 165 9.92 -2.54 -12.11
N SER A 166 9.40 -3.31 -13.07
CA SER A 166 9.77 -3.17 -14.48
C SER A 166 8.62 -2.55 -15.29
N LYS A 167 8.88 -1.41 -15.94
CA LYS A 167 7.99 -0.83 -16.96
C LYS A 167 7.75 -1.84 -18.09
N GLY A 168 6.52 -2.31 -18.25
CA GLY A 168 6.10 -3.18 -19.35
C GLY A 168 6.14 -4.66 -18.98
N GLY A 169 5.02 -5.36 -19.18
CA GLY A 169 4.79 -6.72 -18.69
C GLY A 169 5.76 -7.81 -19.17
N THR A 170 5.81 -8.86 -18.34
CA THR A 170 6.26 -10.25 -18.57
C THR A 170 7.71 -10.53 -18.97
N THR A 171 8.48 -11.14 -18.04
CA THR A 171 9.02 -12.53 -18.13
C THR A 171 9.68 -12.90 -16.79
N MET A 172 9.00 -13.72 -15.99
CA MET A 172 9.46 -14.18 -14.67
C MET A 172 10.48 -15.33 -14.83
N GLN A 173 11.72 -15.14 -14.35
CA GLN A 173 12.66 -16.23 -14.14
C GLN A 173 12.30 -16.97 -12.84
N LYS A 174 11.73 -18.17 -13.01
CA LYS A 174 11.35 -19.11 -11.96
C LYS A 174 12.58 -19.68 -11.26
N SER A 175 12.97 -19.14 -10.11
CA SER A 175 13.56 -19.93 -9.03
C SER A 175 13.84 -19.04 -7.81
N LEU A 176 13.22 -19.38 -6.67
CA LEU A 176 13.57 -19.03 -5.27
C LEU A 176 12.70 -18.00 -4.52
N PHE A 177 11.41 -17.81 -4.89
CA PHE A 177 10.56 -16.75 -4.31
C PHE A 177 9.24 -17.28 -3.71
N ASP A 178 9.23 -17.67 -2.44
CA ASP A 178 8.01 -18.27 -1.84
C ASP A 178 7.05 -17.25 -1.19
N GLY A 179 7.49 -16.03 -0.85
CA GLY A 179 6.64 -15.05 -0.14
C GLY A 179 6.12 -13.89 -0.99
N ILE A 180 6.96 -13.31 -1.86
CA ILE A 180 6.57 -12.18 -2.72
C ILE A 180 5.73 -12.63 -3.91
N GLU A 181 5.93 -13.84 -4.43
CA GLU A 181 5.06 -14.39 -5.49
C GLU A 181 3.61 -14.59 -5.04
N ASP A 182 3.35 -14.53 -3.73
CA ASP A 182 2.02 -14.60 -3.16
C ASP A 182 1.30 -13.27 -3.23
N PHE A 183 1.99 -12.16 -3.55
CA PHE A 183 1.41 -10.83 -3.62
C PHE A 183 1.61 -10.15 -4.98
N GLU A 184 0.61 -9.40 -5.39
CA GLU A 184 0.64 -8.50 -6.53
C GLU A 184 0.50 -7.06 -6.06
N LEU A 185 1.36 -6.17 -6.55
CA LEU A 185 1.27 -4.73 -6.29
C LEU A 185 0.12 -4.12 -7.09
N ILE A 186 -0.90 -3.62 -6.38
CA ILE A 186 -2.08 -2.98 -6.98
C ILE A 186 -1.85 -1.50 -7.17
N THR A 187 -1.45 -0.79 -6.11
CA THR A 187 -1.08 0.62 -6.16
C THR A 187 -0.05 0.97 -5.09
N PHE A 188 0.62 2.10 -5.26
CA PHE A 188 1.38 2.73 -4.18
C PHE A 188 1.25 4.26 -4.18
N LEU A 189 1.22 4.86 -2.99
CA LEU A 189 1.16 6.31 -2.81
C LEU A 189 2.41 6.76 -2.06
N VAL A 190 3.24 7.57 -2.72
CA VAL A 190 4.45 8.15 -2.15
C VAL A 190 4.08 9.42 -1.38
N LEU A 191 4.52 9.48 -0.12
CA LEU A 191 4.28 10.58 0.80
C LEU A 191 5.55 11.42 0.90
N LYS A 192 5.49 12.67 0.43
CA LYS A 192 6.58 13.65 0.49
C LYS A 192 6.26 14.75 1.48
N SER A 193 7.30 15.41 1.99
CA SER A 193 7.16 16.55 2.92
C SER A 193 6.84 17.86 2.21
#